data_AF-A0A351C5A0-F1
#
_entry.id   AF-A0A351C5A0-F1
#
_cell.length_a   1.000
_cell.length_b   1.000
_cell.length_c   1.000
_cell.angle_alpha   90.00
_cell.angle_beta   90.00
_cell.angle_gamma   90.00
#
_symmetry.space_group_name_H-M   'P 1'
#
loop_
_entity.id
_entity.type
_entity.pdbx_description
1 polymer ?
#
loop_
_entity_poly.entity_id
_entity_poly.type
_entity_poly.pdbx_seq_one_letter_code
_entity_poly.pdbx_strand_id
1 'polypeptide(L)'
;MADYEASRIPNANAIADMALDNYIEMRDLVADPVFRLERSVALELERRHPDHFIPKYSLVSFNRISYQRAHEIGHAQQHMLKTLCQECTSLDEIDWDRAASMVLTLPELS
;
A
#
# COMPACT_ATOMS: atom_id res chain seq x y z
N MET A 1 5.25 -16.29 -30.58
CA MET A 1 4.70 -14.99 -30.15
C MET A 1 3.22 -15.17 -29.84
N ALA A 2 2.89 -15.87 -28.75
CA ALA A 2 1.49 -16.13 -28.35
C ALA A 2 1.24 -15.91 -26.85
N ASP A 3 2.31 -15.87 -26.02
CA ASP A 3 2.18 -15.68 -24.57
C ASP A 3 2.10 -14.21 -24.11
N TYR A 4 2.18 -13.25 -25.03
CA TYR A 4 2.20 -11.82 -24.68
C TYR A 4 0.81 -11.17 -24.64
N GLU A 5 -0.18 -11.77 -25.29
CA GLU A 5 -1.54 -11.19 -25.40
C GLU A 5 -2.52 -11.72 -24.35
N ALA A 6 -2.28 -12.91 -23.79
CA ALA A 6 -3.15 -13.52 -22.77
C ALA A 6 -3.12 -12.79 -21.41
N SER A 7 -2.07 -12.00 -21.12
CA SER A 7 -1.90 -11.29 -19.85
C SER A 7 -2.47 -9.87 -19.83
N ARG A 8 -2.85 -9.28 -20.98
CA ARG A 8 -3.34 -7.88 -21.01
C ARG A 8 -4.78 -7.72 -20.52
N ILE A 9 -5.64 -8.72 -20.74
CA ILE A 9 -7.07 -8.61 -20.39
C ILE A 9 -7.31 -8.70 -18.88
N PRO A 10 -6.69 -9.64 -18.11
CA PRO A 10 -6.88 -9.71 -16.66
C PRO A 10 -6.29 -8.49 -15.94
N ASN A 11 -5.13 -8.00 -16.39
CA ASN A 11 -4.44 -6.88 -15.75
C ASN A 11 -5.19 -5.55 -15.93
N ALA A 12 -5.83 -5.32 -17.09
CA ALA A 12 -6.61 -4.10 -17.32
C ALA A 12 -7.88 -4.05 -16.45
N ASN A 13 -8.55 -5.19 -16.26
CA ASN A 13 -9.72 -5.28 -15.37
C ASN A 13 -9.32 -5.13 -13.90
N ALA A 14 -8.21 -5.75 -13.48
CA ALA A 14 -7.70 -5.61 -12.12
C ALA A 14 -7.34 -4.15 -11.77
N ILE A 15 -6.76 -3.39 -12.72
CA ILE A 15 -6.47 -1.96 -12.51
C ILE A 15 -7.74 -1.14 -12.37
N ALA A 16 -8.79 -1.43 -13.16
CA ALA A 16 -10.08 -0.74 -13.07
C ALA A 16 -10.79 -1.04 -11.73
N ASP A 17 -10.78 -2.31 -11.30
CA ASP A 17 -11.34 -2.73 -10.01
C ASP A 17 -10.57 -2.09 -8.84
N MET A 18 -9.22 -2.04 -8.92
CA MET A 18 -8.40 -1.35 -7.92
C MET A 18 -8.62 0.16 -7.88
N ALA A 19 -8.78 0.80 -9.03
CA ALA A 19 -9.05 2.23 -9.09
C ALA A 19 -10.42 2.54 -8.49
N LEU A 20 -11.40 1.65 -8.69
CA LEU A 20 -12.73 1.76 -8.10
C LEU A 20 -12.69 1.53 -6.58
N ASP A 21 -11.97 0.51 -6.11
CA ASP A 21 -11.77 0.25 -4.68
C ASP A 21 -11.05 1.42 -4.00
N ASN A 22 -10.02 1.98 -4.64
CA ASN A 22 -9.29 3.13 -4.14
C ASN A 22 -10.19 4.38 -4.09
N TYR A 23 -11.02 4.60 -5.12
CA TYR A 23 -11.99 5.69 -5.13
C TYR A 23 -13.05 5.56 -4.02
N ILE A 24 -13.53 4.35 -3.76
CA ILE A 24 -14.52 4.07 -2.71
C ILE A 24 -13.90 4.22 -1.32
N GLU A 25 -12.69 3.68 -1.08
CA GLU A 25 -11.93 3.87 0.17
C GLU A 25 -11.70 5.36 0.42
N MET A 26 -11.24 6.11 -0.58
CA MET A 26 -10.93 7.52 -0.43
C MET A 26 -12.17 8.41 -0.27
N ARG A 27 -13.32 8.05 -0.84
CA ARG A 27 -14.55 8.86 -0.71
C ARG A 27 -15.09 8.85 0.71
N ASP A 28 -15.10 7.69 1.35
CA ASP A 28 -15.76 7.50 2.65
C ASP A 28 -14.79 7.69 3.83
N LEU A 29 -13.47 7.50 3.63
CA LEU A 29 -12.46 7.59 4.70
C LEU A 29 -11.70 8.94 4.75
N VAL A 30 -11.81 9.83 3.76
CA VAL A 30 -11.07 11.13 3.77
C VAL A 30 -11.42 12.03 4.96
N ALA A 31 -12.63 11.87 5.50
CA ALA A 31 -13.09 12.61 6.67
C ALA A 31 -12.57 12.02 7.99
N ASP A 32 -12.09 10.77 8.00
CA ASP A 32 -11.58 10.10 9.19
C ASP A 32 -10.16 10.62 9.52
N PRO A 33 -9.96 11.24 10.71
CA PRO A 33 -8.65 11.70 11.13
C PRO A 33 -7.60 10.58 11.23
N VAL A 34 -8.00 9.35 11.58
CA VAL A 34 -7.10 8.19 11.68
C VAL A 34 -6.62 7.79 10.29
N PHE A 35 -7.54 7.71 9.31
CA PHE A 35 -7.17 7.39 7.92
C PHE A 35 -6.24 8.44 7.31
N ARG A 36 -6.43 9.73 7.64
CA ARG A 36 -5.53 10.81 7.20
C ARG A 36 -4.13 10.67 7.81
N LEU A 37 -4.05 10.26 9.08
CA LEU A 37 -2.77 9.97 9.72
C LEU A 37 -2.08 8.78 9.07
N GLU A 38 -2.78 7.64 8.91
CA GLU A 38 -2.26 6.44 8.26
C GLU A 38 -1.68 6.76 6.88
N ARG A 39 -2.40 7.56 6.08
CA ARG A 39 -1.92 7.99 4.77
C ARG A 39 -0.68 8.89 4.83
N SER A 40 -0.62 9.79 5.80
CA SER A 40 0.53 10.68 5.98
C SER A 40 1.77 9.88 6.40
N VAL A 41 1.58 8.89 7.27
CA VAL A 41 2.63 7.94 7.66
C VAL A 41 3.09 7.10 6.48
N ALA A 42 2.15 6.59 5.66
CA ALA A 42 2.47 5.80 4.48
C ALA A 42 3.36 6.56 3.48
N LEU A 43 3.06 7.84 3.23
CA LEU A 43 3.87 8.70 2.35
C LEU A 43 5.29 8.90 2.90
N GLU A 44 5.42 9.10 4.21
CA GLU A 44 6.72 9.28 4.83
C GLU A 44 7.51 7.97 4.87
N LEU A 45 6.84 6.82 5.03
CA LEU A 45 7.47 5.50 4.92
C LEU A 45 7.95 5.20 3.52
N GLU A 46 7.19 5.55 2.48
CA GLU A 46 7.65 5.46 1.08
C GLU A 46 8.91 6.30 0.87
N ARG A 47 8.96 7.52 1.43
CA ARG A 47 10.13 8.41 1.32
C ARG A 47 11.35 7.87 2.05
N ARG A 48 11.16 7.21 3.21
CA ARG A 48 12.24 6.68 4.05
C ARG A 48 12.72 5.29 3.62
N HIS A 49 11.82 4.47 3.10
CA HIS A 49 12.06 3.08 2.75
C HIS A 49 11.49 2.74 1.36
N PRO A 50 11.94 3.43 0.29
CA PRO A 50 11.36 3.27 -1.05
C PRO A 50 11.45 1.83 -1.60
N ASP A 51 12.44 1.06 -1.15
CA ASP A 51 12.65 -0.33 -1.59
C ASP A 51 11.80 -1.36 -0.83
N HIS A 52 11.21 -0.97 0.32
CA HIS A 52 10.49 -1.89 1.21
C HIS A 52 9.02 -1.50 1.42
N PHE A 53 8.71 -0.20 1.33
CA PHE A 53 7.36 0.33 1.46
C PHE A 53 6.92 0.96 0.14
N ILE A 54 6.47 0.11 -0.79
CA ILE A 54 5.95 0.54 -2.09
C ILE A 54 4.43 0.65 -2.01
N PRO A 55 3.82 1.80 -2.39
CA PRO A 55 2.38 1.94 -2.44
C PRO A 55 1.72 0.89 -3.36
N LYS A 56 0.54 0.42 -2.98
CA LYS A 56 -0.22 -0.61 -3.72
C LYS A 56 -0.41 -0.28 -5.22
N TYR A 57 -0.59 0.99 -5.59
CA TYR A 57 -0.67 1.40 -7.00
C TYR A 57 0.64 1.21 -7.75
N SER A 58 1.77 1.53 -7.11
CA SER A 58 3.11 1.38 -7.68
C SER A 58 3.50 -0.09 -7.85
N LEU A 59 3.03 -0.96 -6.95
CA LEU A 59 3.19 -2.41 -7.05
C LEU A 59 2.59 -2.99 -8.34
N VAL A 60 1.42 -2.52 -8.76
CA VAL A 60 0.71 -3.08 -9.92
C VAL A 60 1.11 -2.38 -11.22
N SER A 61 1.37 -1.07 -11.15
CA SER A 61 1.64 -0.27 -12.35
C SER A 61 3.08 -0.44 -12.85
N PHE A 62 4.04 -0.69 -11.95
CA PHE A 62 5.47 -0.71 -12.30
C PHE A 62 6.16 -2.05 -12.02
N ASN A 63 5.62 -2.90 -11.13
CA ASN A 63 6.21 -4.22 -10.87
C ASN A 63 5.44 -5.33 -11.60
N ARG A 64 6.17 -6.36 -12.05
CA ARG A 64 5.61 -7.56 -12.72
C ARG A 64 4.97 -8.56 -11.74
N ILE A 65 4.64 -8.13 -10.53
CA ILE A 65 4.09 -9.02 -9.50
C ILE A 65 2.63 -9.35 -9.80
N SER A 66 2.18 -10.52 -9.37
CA SER A 66 0.77 -10.91 -9.54
C SER A 66 -0.14 -10.02 -8.71
N TYR A 67 -1.38 -9.83 -9.17
CA TYR A 67 -2.40 -9.10 -8.41
C TYR A 67 -2.58 -9.67 -6.99
N GLN A 68 -2.57 -10.99 -6.87
CA GLN A 68 -2.65 -11.68 -5.58
C GLN A 68 -1.50 -11.26 -4.64
N ARG A 69 -0.28 -11.19 -5.16
CA ARG A 69 0.88 -10.76 -4.38
C ARG A 69 0.81 -9.29 -3.97
N ALA A 70 0.39 -8.42 -4.89
CA ALA A 70 0.17 -7.00 -4.59
C ALA A 70 -0.92 -6.81 -3.51
N HIS A 71 -1.96 -7.64 -3.53
CA HIS A 71 -3.02 -7.64 -2.53
C HIS A 71 -2.50 -8.08 -1.15
N GLU A 72 -1.71 -9.16 -1.07
CA GLU A 72 -1.09 -9.65 0.16
C GLU A 72 -0.18 -8.58 0.80
N ILE A 73 0.70 -7.97 0.01
CA ILE A 73 1.60 -6.91 0.48
C ILE A 73 0.80 -5.70 0.96
N GLY A 74 -0.20 -5.27 0.18
CA GLY A 74 -1.05 -4.14 0.55
C GLY A 74 -1.80 -4.38 1.86
N HIS A 75 -2.28 -5.60 2.09
CA HIS A 75 -2.95 -5.97 3.36
C HIS A 75 -1.98 -5.91 4.55
N ALA A 76 -0.75 -6.40 4.37
CA ALA A 76 0.28 -6.35 5.41
C ALA A 76 0.67 -4.90 5.75
N GLN A 77 0.84 -4.05 4.74
CA GLN A 77 1.11 -2.62 4.90
C GLN A 77 -0.03 -1.92 5.63
N GLN A 78 -1.29 -2.17 5.26
CA GLN A 78 -2.45 -1.57 5.91
C GLN A 78 -2.59 -2.00 7.37
N HIS A 79 -2.33 -3.28 7.68
CA HIS A 79 -2.35 -3.76 9.05
C HIS A 79 -1.25 -3.09 9.89
N MET A 80 -0.04 -3.00 9.34
CA MET A 80 1.09 -2.29 9.97
C MET A 80 0.73 -0.83 10.26
N LEU A 81 0.18 -0.10 9.29
CA LEU A 81 -0.20 1.31 9.45
C LEU A 81 -1.23 1.49 10.56
N LYS A 82 -2.26 0.64 10.61
CA LYS A 82 -3.26 0.63 11.69
C LYS A 82 -2.62 0.43 13.05
N THR A 83 -1.74 -0.56 13.19
CA THR A 83 -1.05 -0.83 14.46
C THR A 83 -0.13 0.32 14.87
N LEU A 84 0.53 0.97 13.91
CA LEU A 84 1.42 2.09 14.16
C LEU A 84 0.66 3.36 14.55
N CYS A 85 -0.51 3.60 13.95
CA CYS A 85 -1.31 4.81 14.16
C CYS A 85 -2.37 4.68 15.25
N GLN A 86 -2.57 3.50 15.84
CA GLN A 86 -3.68 3.19 16.74
C GLN A 86 -3.78 4.12 17.97
N GLU A 87 -2.65 4.63 18.45
CA GLU A 87 -2.55 5.51 19.62
C GLU A 87 -1.98 6.90 19.26
N CYS A 88 -1.87 7.20 17.97
CA CYS A 88 -1.31 8.45 17.48
C CYS A 88 -2.40 9.32 16.85
N THR A 89 -2.25 10.62 17.01
CA THR A 89 -3.14 11.63 16.42
C THR A 89 -2.42 12.52 15.39
N SER A 90 -1.09 12.48 15.38
CA SER A 90 -0.24 13.27 14.50
C SER A 90 1.04 12.53 14.11
N LEU A 91 1.74 13.02 13.08
CA LEU A 91 3.00 12.45 12.60
C LEU A 91 4.15 12.56 13.62
N ASP A 92 4.10 13.58 14.47
CA ASP A 92 5.16 13.85 15.45
C ASP A 92 5.16 12.82 16.60
N GLU A 93 4.03 12.13 16.80
CA GLU A 93 3.86 11.07 17.81
C GLU A 93 4.29 9.69 17.29
N ILE A 94 4.62 9.57 16.00
CA ILE A 94 4.98 8.29 15.38
C ILE A 94 6.39 7.89 15.79
N ASP A 95 6.49 6.70 16.38
CA ASP A 95 7.77 6.03 16.62
C ASP A 95 8.33 5.49 15.30
N TRP A 96 9.22 6.28 14.70
CA TRP A 96 9.82 5.96 13.42
C TRP A 96 10.84 4.81 13.48
N ASP A 97 11.46 4.56 14.64
CA ASP A 97 12.38 3.44 14.82
C ASP A 97 11.62 2.12 14.87
N ARG A 98 10.48 2.11 15.57
CA ARG A 98 9.51 1.01 15.52
C ARG A 98 8.95 0.84 14.11
N ALA A 99 8.58 1.93 13.44
CA ALA A 99 8.06 1.88 12.08
C ALA A 99 9.07 1.24 11.11
N ALA A 100 10.34 1.64 11.17
CA ALA A 100 11.42 1.06 10.37
C ALA A 100 11.58 -0.44 10.63
N SER A 101 11.53 -0.86 11.90
CA SER A 101 11.59 -2.28 12.27
C SER A 101 10.42 -3.07 11.68
N MET A 102 9.21 -2.51 11.69
CA MET A 102 8.03 -3.15 11.10
C MET A 102 8.11 -3.22 9.57
N VAL A 103 8.61 -2.18 8.90
CA VAL A 103 8.82 -2.18 7.43
C VAL A 103 9.71 -3.34 7.00
N LEU A 104 10.77 -3.64 7.75
CA LEU A 104 11.68 -4.75 7.44
C LEU A 104 11.05 -6.14 7.62
N THR A 105 9.90 -6.23 8.28
CA THR A 105 9.13 -7.48 8.43
C THR A 105 8.07 -7.67 7.34
N LEU A 106 7.89 -6.68 6.45
CA LEU A 106 6.92 -6.78 5.36
C LEU A 106 7.35 -7.85 4.34
N PRO A 107 6.38 -8.49 3.66
CA PRO A 107 6.69 -9.49 2.64
C PRO A 107 7.51 -8.88 1.50
N GLU A 108 8.53 -9.60 1.04
CA GLU A 108 9.34 -9.18 -0.10
C GLU A 108 8.50 -9.07 -1.39
N LEU A 109 8.98 -8.21 -2.29
CA LEU A 109 8.40 -7.94 -3.60
C LEU A 109 8.65 -9.04 -4.64
N SER A 110 9.44 -10.06 -4.31
CA SER A 110 9.89 -11.14 -5.19
C SER A 110 8.78 -12.09 -5.63
#